data_AF-A0A7V8C9X9-F1
#
_entry.id   AF-A0A7V8C9X9-F1
#
_cell.length_a   1.000
_cell.length_b   1.000
_cell.length_c   1.000
_cell.angle_alpha   90.00
_cell.angle_beta   90.00
_cell.angle_gamma   90.00
#
_symmetry.space_group_name_H-M   'P 1'
#
loop_
_entity.id
_entity.type
_entity.pdbx_description
1 polymer ?
#
loop_
_entity_poly.entity_id
_entity_poly.type
_entity_poly.pdbx_seq_one_letter_code
_entity_poly.pdbx_strand_id
1 'polypeptide(L)' 'MMDITYIPCNDGRLYLSTYIDLATRILRYYMVDSHIKKEIVVRPLQIY' A
#
# COMPACT_ATOMS: atom_id res chain seq x y z
N MET A 1 -8.30 6.50 -3.52
CA MET A 1 -8.25 5.15 -4.10
C MET A 1 -7.15 4.39 -3.38
N MET A 2 -7.39 3.13 -3.04
CA MET A 2 -6.40 2.29 -2.37
C MET A 2 -6.20 1.01 -3.17
N ASP A 3 -4.95 0.64 -3.40
CA ASP A 3 -4.56 -0.56 -4.15
C ASP A 3 -3.45 -1.30 -3.43
N ILE A 4 -3.41 -2.62 -3.63
CA ILE A 4 -2.33 -3.49 -3.16
C ILE A 4 -1.71 -4.16 -4.37
N THR A 5 -0.41 -3.94 -4.56
CA THR A 5 0.38 -4.53 -5.63
C THR A 5 1.31 -5.59 -5.07
N TYR A 6 1.37 -6.73 -5.75
CA TYR A 6 2.24 -7.85 -5.41
C TYR A 6 3.55 -7.71 -6.19
N ILE A 7 4.67 -7.70 -5.48
CA ILE A 7 6.00 -7.58 -6.08
C ILE A 7 6.75 -8.91 -5.83
N PRO A 8 7.03 -9.70 -6.87
CA PRO A 8 7.86 -10.89 -6.72
C PRO A 8 9.31 -10.50 -6.44
N CYS A 9 9.92 -11.15 -5.46
CA CYS A 9 11.31 -10.94 -5.06
C CYS A 9 12.06 -12.28 -5.05
N ASN A 10 13.39 -12.23 -5.11
CA ASN A 10 14.22 -13.43 -5.18
C ASN A 10 14.11 -14.31 -3.91
N ASP A 11 13.74 -13.69 -2.79
CA ASP A 11 13.58 -14.27 -1.46
C ASP A 11 12.09 -14.40 -1.03
N GLY A 12 11.14 -14.09 -1.90
CA GLY A 12 9.72 -14.23 -1.59
C GLY A 12 8.83 -13.19 -2.28
N ARG A 13 7.92 -12.59 -1.51
CA ARG A 13 6.93 -11.63 -2.02
C ARG A 13 6.89 -10.41 -1.11
N LEU A 14 6.78 -9.24 -1.73
CA LEU A 14 6.48 -8.00 -1.06
C LEU A 14 5.10 -7.49 -1.50
N TYR A 15 4.43 -6.83 -0.57
CA TYR A 15 3.11 -6.24 -0.75
C TYR A 15 3.26 -4.74 -0.62
N LEU A 16 3.03 -4.04 -1.72
CA LEU A 16 3.01 -2.59 -1.77
C LEU A 16 1.55 -2.12 -1.68
N SER A 17 1.20 -1.48 -0.57
CA SER A 17 -0.07 -0.76 -0.42
C SER A 17 0.14 0.69 -0.81
N THR A 18 -0.71 1.22 -1.69
CA THR A 18 -0.69 2.63 -2.11
C THR A 18 -2.03 3.29 -1.89
N TYR A 19 -2.02 4.48 -1.31
CA TYR A 19 -3.18 5.36 -1.18
C TYR A 19 -2.96 6.59 -2.06
N ILE A 20 -3.78 6.70 -3.10
CA ILE A 20 -3.71 7.75 -4.11
C ILE A 20 -4.96 8.62 -3.99
N ASP A 21 -4.77 9.92 -3.95
CA ASP A 21 -5.84 10.90 -4.04
C ASP A 21 -6.52 10.78 -5.40
N LEU A 22 -7.82 10.50 -5.40
CA LEU A 22 -8.53 10.14 -6.63
C LEU A 22 -8.64 11.33 -7.60
N ALA A 23 -8.82 12.55 -7.07
CA ALA A 23 -9.03 13.74 -7.87
C ALA A 23 -7.72 14.25 -8.49
N THR A 24 -6.64 14.25 -7.71
CA THR A 24 -5.35 14.82 -8.11
C THR A 24 -4.38 13.80 -8.66
N ARG A 25 -4.66 12.49 -8.49
CA ARG A 25 -3.75 11.38 -8.78
C ARG A 25 -2.42 11.44 -8.01
N ILE A 26 -2.33 12.26 -6.97
CA ILE A 26 -1.14 12.37 -6.12
C ILE A 26 -1.09 11.17 -5.16
N LEU A 27 0.07 10.50 -5.09
CA LEU A 27 0.33 9.47 -4.09
C LEU A 27 0.42 10.14 -2.71
N ARG A 28 -0.53 9.83 -1.83
CA ARG A 28 -0.61 10.39 -0.48
C ARG A 28 0.13 9.55 0.54
N TYR A 29 0.14 8.23 0.36
CA TYR A 29 0.79 7.31 1.28
C TYR A 29 1.14 5.99 0.59
N TYR A 30 2.19 5.33 1.07
CA TYR A 30 2.54 3.97 0.69
C TYR A 30 3.11 3.18 1.87
N MET A 31 2.99 1.86 1.81
CA MET A 31 3.61 0.94 2.77
C MET A 31 4.03 -0.34 2.07
N VAL A 32 5.18 -0.88 2.48
CA VAL A 32 5.70 -2.17 2.00
C VAL A 32 5.79 -3.13 3.18
N ASP A 33 5.30 -4.35 3.00
CA ASP A 33 5.41 -5.44 3.97
C ASP A 33 5.65 -6.75 3.23
N SER A 34 6.26 -7.74 3.90
CA SER A 34 6.43 -9.10 3.37
C SER A 34 5.17 -9.96 3.49
N HIS A 35 4.13 -9.46 4.18
CA HIS A 35 2.87 -10.16 4.39
C HIS A 35 1.68 -9.21 4.22
N ILE A 36 0.54 -9.73 3.73
CA ILE A 36 -0.73 -9.01 3.83
C ILE A 36 -1.17 -8.99 5.29
N LYS A 37 -1.26 -7.79 5.86
CA LYS A 37 -1.81 -7.56 7.20
C LYS A 37 -2.83 -6.44 7.17
N LYS A 38 -3.72 -6.39 8.15
CA LYS A 38 -4.75 -5.34 8.24
C LYS A 38 -4.11 -3.94 8.31
N GLU A 39 -2.95 -3.83 8.92
CA GLU A 39 -2.26 -2.56 9.14
C GLU A 39 -1.83 -1.88 7.85
N ILE A 40 -1.49 -2.63 6.78
CA ILE A 40 -1.10 -2.04 5.49
C ILE A 40 -2.28 -1.36 4.78
N VAL A 41 -3.51 -1.69 5.20
CA VAL A 41 -4.77 -1.11 4.69
C VAL A 41 -5.23 0.04 5.58
N VAL A 42 -5.15 -0.13 6.90
CA VAL A 42 -5.79 0.78 7.86
C VAL A 42 -4.92 2.00 8.18
N ARG A 43 -3.59 1.87 8.20
CA ARG A 43 -2.69 3.00 8.52
C ARG A 43 -2.86 4.22 7.60
N PRO A 44 -2.97 4.09 6.27
CA PRO A 44 -3.22 5.23 5.40
C PRO A 44 -4.51 6.00 5.77
N LEU A 45 -5.55 5.30 6.23
CA LEU A 45 -6.86 5.86 6.61
C LEU A 45 -6.88 6.52 8.00
N GLN A 46 -5.81 6.38 8.78
CA GLN A 46 -5.69 7.02 10.09
C GLN A 46 -4.96 8.37 10.01
N ILE A 47 -4.22 8.59 8.93
CA ILE A 47 -3.41 9.80 8.71
C ILE A 47 -4.19 10.83 7.88
N TYR A 48 -5.18 10.37 7.09
CA TYR A 48 -6.03 11.15 6.19
C TYR A 48 -7.49 10.77 6.39
#